data_AF-A0AAU7K8X8-F1
#
_entry.id   AF-A0AAU7K8X8-F1
#
_cell.length_a   1.000
_cell.length_b   1.000
_cell.length_c   1.000
_cell.angle_alpha   90.00
_cell.angle_beta   90.00
_cell.angle_gamma   90.00
#
_symmetry.space_group_name_H-M   'P 1'
#
loop_
_entity.id
_entity.type
_entity.pdbx_description
1 polymer ?
#
loop_
_entity_poly.entity_id
_entity_poly.type
_entity_poly.pdbx_seq_one_letter_code
_entity_poly.pdbx_strand_id
1 'polypeptide(L)'
;MAYKSLAACVSDLEQHGHLIRIKEEVDPYLEMAAIHLRVYESKGPAILFEKVKGSPFPAVSNLFGTLERSKFIFRDTLPKVQQLVSLRNDPMKALKNPFKYVGSAMSALSALPLKTPSAKSKFLKTSISQLPQIVNWPMDGGPFVTMPQVYTEDIEKPGVMHANLGMYRIQLSGNDYIQDKEIGLHYQIHRGIGVHQSKANALGQPLKVSVFVGGPPSHPLAAVMPLPEGLSEMTFAGALGDRRFRYFYDDEGFCISADADFIITGTVYPNENKPEGPFGDHLGYYSLTHPFPLMKVHNVYHKKDAIWSFTVVGRPPQEDTSFGALIHEITGSAIPQEIHGLKEVHAVDAAGVHPLLFAIGSERYTPYLKERRPQEILTIANHILGKNQLSLAKYLFIAAKEDDQQLSTHHIEDFIRHILERVDLTRDVHFYTNTTIDTLDYSGDGLNSGSKVVIAAAGDKRRELWDKIPEGLKLSDDFYQPKMAMPGVLVLESNKYLNPDKTAAEIALLNMVLMDQDLSGLPLIILADDSIFTAATIDNLVWVTFTRSNPAADIYGINDFSINKHWGCKGPMIIDARKKPHHAPELIKDGAIEAKLEEMAQEGGALYGLFNR
;
A
#
# COMPACT_ATOMS: atom_id res chain seq x y z
N MET A 1 -0.18 -22.43 -19.04
CA MET A 1 -0.51 -23.52 -18.10
C MET A 1 -1.12 -22.90 -16.84
N ALA A 2 -2.35 -23.29 -16.47
CA ALA A 2 -2.97 -22.86 -15.20
C ALA A 2 -2.33 -23.57 -14.01
N TYR A 3 -1.88 -22.83 -12.97
CA TYR A 3 -1.32 -23.44 -11.77
C TYR A 3 -2.41 -24.13 -10.94
N LYS A 4 -2.15 -25.39 -10.55
CA LYS A 4 -3.09 -26.21 -9.74
C LYS A 4 -2.85 -26.07 -8.23
N SER A 5 -1.68 -25.57 -7.83
CA SER A 5 -1.22 -25.39 -6.45
C SER A 5 -0.08 -24.38 -6.42
N LEU A 6 0.30 -23.92 -5.23
CA LEU A 6 1.48 -23.09 -5.04
C LEU A 6 2.77 -23.84 -5.42
N ALA A 7 2.89 -25.12 -5.04
CA ALA A 7 4.03 -25.94 -5.40
C ALA A 7 4.26 -26.04 -6.92
N ALA A 8 3.19 -26.05 -7.73
CA ALA A 8 3.28 -26.02 -9.18
C ALA A 8 3.83 -24.68 -9.70
N CYS A 9 3.44 -23.56 -9.09
CA CYS A 9 4.00 -22.23 -9.39
C CYS A 9 5.48 -22.16 -9.02
N VAL A 10 5.83 -22.56 -7.79
CA VAL A 10 7.21 -22.61 -7.30
C VAL A 10 8.12 -23.40 -8.22
N SER A 11 7.68 -24.59 -8.66
CA SER A 11 8.43 -25.44 -9.59
C SER A 11 8.63 -24.78 -10.96
N ASP A 12 7.61 -24.08 -11.47
CA ASP A 12 7.68 -23.40 -12.76
C ASP A 12 8.56 -22.15 -12.72
N LEU A 13 8.52 -21.38 -11.62
CA LEU A 13 9.43 -20.25 -11.40
C LEU A 13 10.89 -20.72 -11.34
N GLU A 14 11.16 -21.83 -10.64
CA GLU A 14 12.50 -22.41 -10.56
C GLU A 14 13.02 -22.84 -11.94
N GLN A 15 12.19 -23.54 -12.72
CA GLN A 15 12.56 -23.99 -14.07
C GLN A 15 12.92 -22.84 -15.03
N HIS A 16 12.41 -21.63 -14.77
CA HIS A 16 12.64 -20.46 -15.61
C HIS A 16 13.57 -19.43 -14.95
N GLY A 17 14.28 -19.79 -13.87
CA GLY A 17 15.25 -18.90 -13.22
C GLY A 17 14.64 -17.72 -12.45
N HIS A 18 13.34 -17.79 -12.14
CA HIS A 18 12.62 -16.80 -11.35
C HIS A 18 12.55 -17.14 -9.85
N LEU A 19 13.19 -18.22 -9.41
CA LEU A 19 13.21 -18.67 -8.01
C LEU A 19 14.58 -19.18 -7.59
N ILE A 20 14.96 -18.88 -6.35
CA ILE A 20 16.11 -19.48 -5.65
C ILE A 20 15.64 -20.29 -4.44
N ARG A 21 16.47 -21.23 -4.01
CA ARG A 21 16.25 -22.07 -2.83
C ARG A 21 17.28 -21.77 -1.77
N ILE A 22 16.81 -21.48 -0.55
CA ILE A 22 17.63 -21.41 0.65
C ILE A 22 17.49 -22.74 1.39
N LYS A 23 18.57 -23.53 1.37
CA LYS A 23 18.59 -24.93 1.86
C LYS A 23 18.99 -25.05 3.34
N GLU A 24 19.67 -24.03 3.84
CA GLU A 24 20.01 -23.93 5.25
C GLU A 24 18.78 -23.60 6.09
N GLU A 25 18.87 -23.85 7.39
CA GLU A 25 17.79 -23.49 8.31
C GLU A 25 17.84 -21.98 8.58
N VAL A 26 16.71 -21.30 8.39
CA VAL A 26 16.57 -19.85 8.58
C VAL A 26 15.61 -19.57 9.72
N ASP A 27 15.94 -18.60 10.57
CA ASP A 27 15.08 -18.19 11.67
C ASP A 27 13.87 -17.37 11.16
N PRO A 28 12.63 -17.75 11.48
CA PRO A 28 11.47 -16.95 11.11
C PRO A 28 11.39 -15.63 11.89
N TYR A 29 12.16 -15.46 12.97
CA TYR A 29 12.30 -14.17 13.65
C TYR A 29 13.31 -13.28 12.91
N LEU A 30 12.79 -12.27 12.20
CA LEU A 30 13.52 -11.22 11.47
C LEU A 30 14.35 -11.69 10.26
N GLU A 31 15.04 -12.83 10.34
CA GLU A 31 16.01 -13.26 9.33
C GLU A 31 15.35 -13.54 7.97
N MET A 32 14.27 -14.34 7.95
CA MET A 32 13.50 -14.58 6.72
C MET A 32 12.98 -13.29 6.08
N ALA A 33 12.55 -12.33 6.90
CA ALA A 33 12.03 -11.06 6.45
C ALA A 33 13.13 -10.15 5.90
N ALA A 34 14.28 -10.07 6.58
CA ALA A 34 15.44 -9.32 6.10
C ALA A 34 15.95 -9.86 4.76
N ILE A 35 16.02 -11.19 4.62
CA ILE A 35 16.40 -11.84 3.35
C ILE A 35 15.43 -11.43 2.23
N HIS A 36 14.13 -11.49 2.50
CA HIS A 36 13.10 -11.06 1.56
C HIS A 36 13.29 -9.60 1.13
N LEU A 37 13.43 -8.68 2.09
CA LEU A 37 13.59 -7.25 1.84
C LEU A 37 14.81 -6.97 0.95
N ARG A 38 15.96 -7.58 1.26
CA ARG A 38 17.20 -7.37 0.50
C ARG A 38 17.12 -7.91 -0.93
N VAL A 39 16.48 -9.07 -1.11
CA VAL A 39 16.22 -9.64 -2.43
C VAL A 39 15.23 -8.78 -3.22
N TYR A 40 14.18 -8.26 -2.58
CA TYR A 40 13.24 -7.34 -3.22
C TYR A 40 13.93 -6.04 -3.67
N GLU A 41 14.71 -5.40 -2.79
CA GLU A 41 15.50 -4.19 -3.08
C GLU A 41 16.40 -4.37 -4.31
N SER A 42 16.96 -5.57 -4.47
CA SER A 42 17.82 -5.94 -5.60
C SER A 42 17.06 -6.46 -6.83
N LYS A 43 15.72 -6.35 -6.84
CA LYS A 43 14.81 -6.87 -7.89
C LYS A 43 15.03 -8.36 -8.18
N GLY A 44 15.36 -9.11 -7.14
CA GLY A 44 15.74 -10.51 -7.20
C GLY A 44 14.56 -11.48 -7.40
N PRO A 45 14.86 -12.79 -7.48
CA PRO A 45 13.88 -13.86 -7.70
C PRO A 45 12.96 -14.09 -6.49
N ALA A 46 11.93 -14.92 -6.67
CA ALA A 46 11.18 -15.51 -5.57
C ALA A 46 12.10 -16.41 -4.72
N ILE A 47 11.76 -16.59 -3.44
CA ILE A 47 12.64 -17.26 -2.47
C ILE A 47 11.87 -18.42 -1.84
N LEU A 48 12.36 -19.64 -2.01
CA LEU A 48 11.89 -20.82 -1.29
C LEU A 48 12.84 -21.14 -0.13
N PHE A 49 12.34 -21.02 1.09
CA PHE A 49 13.00 -21.46 2.32
C PHE A 49 12.64 -22.92 2.58
N GLU A 50 13.61 -23.82 2.42
CA GLU A 50 13.35 -25.26 2.58
C GLU A 50 13.24 -25.70 4.03
N LYS A 51 13.91 -24.99 4.94
CA LYS A 51 13.95 -25.28 6.38
C LYS A 51 13.70 -24.02 7.17
N VAL A 52 12.52 -23.94 7.77
CA VAL A 52 12.14 -22.87 8.68
C VAL A 52 12.32 -23.37 10.10
N LYS A 53 13.16 -22.69 10.89
CA LYS A 53 13.40 -23.09 12.28
C LYS A 53 12.09 -23.15 13.07
N GLY A 54 11.87 -24.27 13.75
CA GLY A 54 10.66 -24.49 14.56
C GLY A 54 9.39 -24.87 13.78
N SER A 55 9.44 -24.98 12.45
CA SER A 55 8.31 -25.42 11.62
C SER A 55 8.68 -26.63 10.75
N PRO A 56 7.80 -27.64 10.61
CA PRO A 56 8.02 -28.74 9.67
C PRO A 56 7.72 -28.35 8.23
N PHE A 57 7.28 -27.12 7.98
CA PHE A 57 6.82 -26.66 6.67
C PHE A 57 7.83 -25.73 6.00
N PRO A 58 8.07 -25.86 4.69
CA PRO A 58 8.81 -24.87 3.93
C PRO A 58 7.96 -23.60 3.75
N ALA A 59 8.63 -22.50 3.44
CA ALA A 59 7.97 -21.22 3.17
C ALA A 59 8.47 -20.60 1.86
N VAL A 60 7.62 -19.83 1.20
CA VAL A 60 7.97 -19.07 -0.01
C VAL A 60 7.60 -17.61 0.18
N SER A 61 8.46 -16.72 -0.33
CA SER A 61 8.19 -15.29 -0.36
C SER A 61 8.63 -14.66 -1.67
N ASN A 62 8.31 -13.38 -1.83
CA ASN A 62 8.73 -12.58 -2.98
C ASN A 62 8.19 -13.14 -4.31
N LEU A 63 7.03 -13.82 -4.28
CA LEU A 63 6.41 -14.42 -5.46
C LEU A 63 6.08 -13.37 -6.52
N PHE A 64 5.52 -12.24 -6.08
CA PHE A 64 5.06 -11.11 -6.88
C PHE A 64 6.02 -9.93 -6.88
N GLY A 65 7.20 -10.03 -6.25
CA GLY A 65 8.11 -8.89 -6.05
C GLY A 65 8.72 -8.22 -7.28
N THR A 66 8.35 -8.64 -8.50
CA THR A 66 8.56 -7.81 -9.69
C THR A 66 7.33 -7.89 -10.58
N LEU A 67 7.03 -6.81 -11.31
CA LEU A 67 5.96 -6.80 -12.31
C LEU A 67 6.20 -7.85 -13.41
N GLU A 68 7.44 -8.01 -13.86
CA GLU A 68 7.80 -9.00 -14.88
C GLU A 68 7.53 -10.44 -14.41
N ARG A 69 7.91 -10.78 -13.17
CA ARG A 69 7.60 -12.10 -12.59
C ARG A 69 6.09 -12.29 -12.40
N SER A 70 5.38 -11.26 -11.98
CA SER A 70 3.93 -11.27 -11.87
C SER A 70 3.25 -11.53 -13.24
N LYS A 71 3.71 -10.85 -14.30
CA LYS A 71 3.28 -11.09 -15.68
C LYS A 71 3.61 -12.51 -16.13
N PHE A 72 4.77 -13.03 -15.76
CA PHE A 72 5.17 -14.42 -16.03
C PHE A 72 4.22 -15.42 -15.37
N ILE A 73 3.90 -15.24 -14.07
CA ILE A 73 2.95 -16.10 -13.33
C ILE A 73 1.60 -16.17 -14.05
N PHE A 74 1.11 -15.05 -14.59
CA PHE A 74 -0.19 -14.99 -15.28
C PHE A 74 -0.09 -14.97 -16.81
N ARG A 75 1.05 -15.36 -17.41
CA ARG A 75 1.34 -15.19 -18.85
C ARG A 75 0.28 -15.77 -19.80
N ASP A 76 -0.38 -16.86 -19.40
CA ASP A 76 -1.40 -17.52 -20.21
C ASP A 76 -2.83 -16.97 -20.00
N THR A 77 -3.04 -16.22 -18.92
CA THR A 77 -4.37 -15.77 -18.47
C THR A 77 -4.53 -14.26 -18.50
N LEU A 78 -3.45 -13.51 -18.30
CA LEU A 78 -3.44 -12.05 -18.26
C LEU A 78 -4.08 -11.42 -19.51
N PRO A 79 -3.76 -11.81 -20.76
CA PRO A 79 -4.42 -11.25 -21.95
C PRO A 79 -5.92 -11.55 -21.99
N LYS A 80 -6.34 -12.72 -21.48
CA LYS A 80 -7.76 -13.12 -21.44
C LYS A 80 -8.52 -12.30 -20.42
N VAL A 81 -7.96 -12.10 -19.23
CA VAL A 81 -8.58 -11.30 -18.16
C VAL A 81 -8.66 -9.83 -18.56
N GLN A 82 -7.60 -9.27 -19.14
CA GLN A 82 -7.63 -7.89 -19.68
C GLN A 82 -8.76 -7.71 -20.71
N GLN A 83 -8.96 -8.70 -21.59
CA GLN A 83 -10.09 -8.68 -22.53
C GLN A 83 -11.44 -8.72 -21.79
N LEU A 84 -11.62 -9.59 -20.79
CA LEU A 84 -12.85 -9.68 -20.01
C LEU A 84 -13.16 -8.36 -19.27
N VAL A 85 -12.16 -7.76 -18.64
CA VAL A 85 -12.32 -6.45 -17.97
C VAL A 85 -12.68 -5.37 -18.99
N SER A 86 -12.00 -5.34 -20.14
CA SER A 86 -12.28 -4.36 -21.20
C SER A 86 -13.71 -4.49 -21.78
N LEU A 87 -14.25 -5.71 -21.86
CA LEU A 87 -15.61 -5.99 -22.32
C LEU A 87 -16.65 -5.56 -21.30
N ARG A 88 -16.37 -5.74 -20.00
CA ARG A 88 -17.25 -5.27 -18.93
C ARG A 88 -17.35 -3.73 -18.94
N ASN A 89 -16.21 -3.06 -19.13
CA ASN A 89 -16.17 -1.60 -19.15
C ASN A 89 -16.84 -1.01 -20.40
N ASP A 90 -16.81 -1.71 -21.54
CA ASP A 90 -17.48 -1.28 -22.78
C ASP A 90 -18.14 -2.48 -23.50
N PRO A 91 -19.40 -2.80 -23.14
CA PRO A 91 -20.14 -3.91 -23.75
C PRO A 91 -20.36 -3.77 -25.26
N MET A 92 -20.30 -2.54 -25.81
CA MET A 92 -20.43 -2.32 -27.26
C MET A 92 -19.25 -2.89 -28.06
N LYS A 93 -18.08 -3.12 -27.44
CA LYS A 93 -16.94 -3.77 -28.11
C LYS A 93 -17.25 -5.22 -28.50
N ALA A 94 -18.05 -5.93 -27.71
CA ALA A 94 -18.50 -7.29 -28.02
C ALA A 94 -19.35 -7.32 -29.30
N LEU A 95 -20.23 -6.32 -29.46
CA LEU A 95 -21.12 -6.18 -30.62
C LEU A 95 -20.34 -5.85 -31.91
N LYS A 96 -19.26 -5.08 -31.81
CA LYS A 96 -18.45 -4.66 -32.95
C LYS A 96 -17.46 -5.72 -33.47
N ASN A 97 -16.99 -6.64 -32.61
CA ASN A 97 -16.01 -7.68 -32.98
C ASN A 97 -16.34 -9.07 -32.41
N PRO A 98 -17.50 -9.68 -32.74
CA PRO A 98 -18.00 -10.90 -32.10
C PRO A 98 -17.06 -12.11 -32.22
N PHE A 99 -16.33 -12.26 -33.33
CA PHE A 99 -15.41 -13.39 -33.55
C PHE A 99 -14.14 -13.33 -32.70
N LYS A 100 -13.75 -12.15 -32.19
CA LYS A 100 -12.59 -11.98 -31.30
C LYS A 100 -12.84 -12.56 -29.90
N TYR A 101 -14.10 -12.77 -29.52
CA TYR A 101 -14.52 -13.12 -28.16
C TYR A 101 -15.12 -14.53 -28.03
N VAL A 102 -15.02 -15.37 -29.07
CA VAL A 102 -15.51 -16.77 -28.98
C VAL A 102 -14.70 -17.59 -27.98
N GLY A 103 -13.40 -17.30 -27.84
CA GLY A 103 -12.51 -17.94 -26.85
C GLY A 103 -12.83 -17.58 -25.39
N SER A 104 -13.48 -16.44 -25.12
CA SER A 104 -13.82 -16.03 -23.74
C SER A 104 -14.97 -16.82 -23.12
N ALA A 105 -15.77 -17.53 -23.93
CA ALA A 105 -16.84 -18.40 -23.41
C ALA A 105 -16.30 -19.63 -22.66
N MET A 106 -15.15 -20.17 -23.05
CA MET A 106 -14.48 -21.26 -22.29
C MET A 106 -13.87 -20.76 -20.97
N SER A 107 -13.34 -19.53 -20.95
CA SER A 107 -12.85 -18.90 -19.70
C SER A 107 -13.98 -18.53 -18.72
N ALA A 108 -15.21 -18.32 -19.20
CA ALA A 108 -16.37 -18.16 -18.32
C ALA A 108 -16.68 -19.44 -17.52
N LEU A 109 -16.36 -20.63 -18.05
CA LEU A 109 -16.54 -21.89 -17.34
C LEU A 109 -15.51 -22.08 -16.23
N SER A 110 -14.30 -21.52 -16.34
CA SER A 110 -13.30 -21.56 -15.26
C SER A 110 -13.58 -20.55 -14.15
N ALA A 111 -14.43 -19.56 -14.40
CA ALA A 111 -14.83 -18.57 -13.41
C ALA A 111 -15.74 -19.15 -12.30
N LEU A 112 -16.70 -20.01 -12.63
CA LEU A 112 -17.65 -20.50 -11.62
C LEU A 112 -17.00 -21.41 -10.56
N PRO A 113 -17.20 -21.17 -9.25
CA PRO A 113 -16.70 -22.05 -8.20
C PRO A 113 -17.19 -23.50 -8.33
N LEU A 114 -16.41 -24.46 -7.81
CA LEU A 114 -16.70 -25.89 -7.89
C LEU A 114 -16.65 -26.57 -6.52
N LYS A 115 -17.81 -27.02 -6.03
CA LYS A 115 -17.89 -27.82 -4.81
C LYS A 115 -17.22 -29.19 -5.03
N THR A 116 -16.21 -29.51 -4.23
CA THR A 116 -15.33 -30.69 -4.38
C THR A 116 -15.16 -31.43 -3.04
N PRO A 117 -16.19 -32.14 -2.53
CA PRO A 117 -16.12 -32.85 -1.24
C PRO A 117 -15.03 -33.92 -1.16
N SER A 118 -14.67 -34.53 -2.29
CA SER A 118 -13.60 -35.52 -2.38
C SER A 118 -12.21 -34.97 -2.06
N ALA A 119 -12.04 -33.64 -2.00
CA ALA A 119 -10.78 -33.02 -1.60
C ALA A 119 -10.51 -33.13 -0.08
N LYS A 120 -11.53 -33.42 0.74
CA LYS A 120 -11.40 -33.49 2.21
C LYS A 120 -10.30 -34.45 2.67
N SER A 121 -10.12 -35.59 1.99
CA SER A 121 -9.11 -36.60 2.32
C SER A 121 -7.65 -36.17 2.05
N LYS A 122 -7.45 -35.01 1.43
CA LYS A 122 -6.10 -34.47 1.12
C LYS A 122 -5.52 -33.61 2.24
N PHE A 123 -6.31 -33.31 3.26
CA PHE A 123 -5.90 -32.45 4.36
C PHE A 123 -5.54 -33.26 5.59
N LEU A 124 -4.44 -32.85 6.23
CA LEU A 124 -3.98 -33.29 7.54
C LEU A 124 -4.24 -32.16 8.55
N LYS A 125 -4.16 -32.47 9.84
CA LYS A 125 -4.30 -31.48 10.93
C LYS A 125 -2.95 -31.17 11.57
N THR A 126 -2.76 -29.93 11.99
CA THR A 126 -1.59 -29.41 12.73
C THR A 126 -2.05 -28.39 13.78
N SER A 127 -1.13 -27.64 14.38
CA SER A 127 -1.41 -26.54 15.33
C SER A 127 -0.85 -25.22 14.82
N ILE A 128 -1.29 -24.10 15.39
CA ILE A 128 -0.79 -22.76 15.04
C ILE A 128 0.70 -22.65 15.34
N SER A 129 1.15 -23.20 16.47
CA SER A 129 2.54 -23.25 16.93
C SER A 129 3.49 -23.99 15.98
N GLN A 130 2.98 -24.85 15.09
CA GLN A 130 3.78 -25.55 14.09
C GLN A 130 3.87 -24.79 12.75
N LEU A 131 3.01 -23.79 12.50
CA LEU A 131 3.10 -22.96 11.30
C LEU A 131 4.36 -22.08 11.36
N PRO A 132 4.94 -21.67 10.22
CA PRO A 132 6.04 -20.71 10.20
C PRO A 132 5.70 -19.42 10.95
N GLN A 133 6.34 -19.22 12.11
CA GLN A 133 6.10 -18.08 13.02
C GLN A 133 6.91 -16.84 12.59
N ILE A 134 6.57 -16.28 11.43
CA ILE A 134 7.35 -15.20 10.80
C ILE A 134 7.09 -13.87 11.50
N VAL A 135 8.16 -13.26 12.01
CA VAL A 135 8.17 -11.91 12.60
C VAL A 135 8.97 -11.01 11.68
N ASN A 136 8.37 -9.94 11.18
CA ASN A 136 8.96 -9.12 10.13
C ASN A 136 9.89 -8.05 10.69
N TRP A 137 9.48 -7.41 11.78
CA TRP A 137 10.18 -6.28 12.37
C TRP A 137 10.41 -6.46 13.88
N PRO A 138 11.47 -5.86 14.45
CA PRO A 138 11.86 -6.13 15.84
C PRO A 138 10.78 -5.87 16.89
N MET A 139 9.95 -4.84 16.69
CA MET A 139 8.87 -4.45 17.62
C MET A 139 7.49 -5.02 17.24
N ASP A 140 7.40 -5.94 16.29
CA ASP A 140 6.13 -6.61 15.98
C ASP A 140 5.63 -7.36 17.23
N GLY A 141 4.33 -7.26 17.54
CA GLY A 141 3.70 -7.86 18.72
C GLY A 141 3.66 -9.39 18.73
N GLY A 142 4.11 -10.02 17.64
CA GLY A 142 4.17 -11.47 17.45
C GLY A 142 4.35 -11.83 15.98
N PRO A 143 4.22 -13.12 15.62
CA PRO A 143 4.26 -13.57 14.24
C PRO A 143 2.95 -13.31 13.50
N PHE A 144 3.06 -12.94 12.23
CA PHE A 144 1.93 -12.53 11.41
C PHE A 144 1.80 -13.35 10.12
N VAL A 145 0.55 -13.61 9.73
CA VAL A 145 0.21 -14.01 8.36
C VAL A 145 0.03 -12.73 7.53
N THR A 146 0.92 -12.51 6.56
CA THR A 146 0.93 -11.31 5.71
C THR A 146 0.24 -11.48 4.37
N MET A 147 0.04 -12.72 3.90
CA MET A 147 -0.76 -13.03 2.70
C MET A 147 -1.99 -13.92 2.97
N PRO A 148 -2.79 -13.67 4.02
CA PRO A 148 -3.98 -14.45 4.30
C PRO A 148 -5.08 -14.17 3.28
N GLN A 149 -5.86 -15.19 2.94
CA GLN A 149 -7.12 -15.02 2.22
C GLN A 149 -8.24 -15.36 3.21
N VAL A 150 -8.79 -14.33 3.84
CA VAL A 150 -9.81 -14.46 4.89
C VAL A 150 -11.17 -14.56 4.25
N TYR A 151 -11.79 -15.73 4.41
CA TYR A 151 -13.08 -16.08 3.85
C TYR A 151 -14.17 -16.01 4.92
N THR A 152 -15.26 -15.31 4.61
CA THR A 152 -16.48 -15.27 5.43
C THR A 152 -17.73 -15.27 4.54
N GLU A 153 -18.81 -15.90 5.02
CA GLU A 153 -20.11 -15.89 4.35
C GLU A 153 -21.07 -14.95 5.08
N ASP A 154 -21.97 -14.31 4.33
CA ASP A 154 -23.09 -13.58 4.90
C ASP A 154 -24.01 -14.55 5.64
N ILE A 155 -24.28 -14.27 6.91
CA ILE A 155 -25.12 -15.11 7.77
C ILE A 155 -26.58 -15.16 7.30
N GLU A 156 -27.06 -14.14 6.60
CA GLU A 156 -28.41 -14.07 6.06
C GLU A 156 -28.52 -14.72 4.67
N LYS A 157 -27.40 -14.78 3.93
CA LYS A 157 -27.32 -15.32 2.56
C LYS A 157 -26.04 -16.14 2.40
N PRO A 158 -25.94 -17.31 3.06
CA PRO A 158 -24.74 -18.12 3.02
C PRO A 158 -24.46 -18.68 1.63
N GLY A 159 -23.20 -19.01 1.39
CA GLY A 159 -22.71 -19.64 0.15
C GLY A 159 -21.60 -18.86 -0.53
N VAL A 160 -20.71 -19.60 -1.21
CA VAL A 160 -19.50 -19.09 -1.87
C VAL A 160 -19.76 -17.92 -2.82
N MET A 161 -20.89 -17.88 -3.53
CA MET A 161 -21.16 -16.78 -4.46
C MET A 161 -21.47 -15.44 -3.76
N HIS A 162 -21.78 -15.46 -2.47
CA HIS A 162 -22.07 -14.30 -1.63
C HIS A 162 -21.02 -14.11 -0.53
N ALA A 163 -19.92 -14.86 -0.58
CA ALA A 163 -18.87 -14.75 0.39
C ALA A 163 -17.92 -13.59 0.08
N ASN A 164 -17.22 -13.13 1.10
CA ASN A 164 -16.11 -12.19 1.00
C ASN A 164 -14.80 -12.98 1.10
N LEU A 165 -13.86 -12.70 0.21
CA LEU A 165 -12.47 -13.15 0.33
C LEU A 165 -11.56 -11.92 0.36
N GLY A 166 -11.00 -11.59 1.52
CA GLY A 166 -10.14 -10.42 1.67
C GLY A 166 -8.79 -10.73 2.27
N MET A 167 -7.80 -9.90 1.98
CA MET A 167 -6.49 -9.98 2.61
C MET A 167 -6.45 -9.10 3.86
N TYR A 168 -6.52 -9.73 5.04
CA TYR A 168 -6.55 -9.07 6.35
C TYR A 168 -5.49 -9.73 7.24
N ARG A 169 -4.48 -8.98 7.69
CA ARG A 169 -3.36 -9.56 8.46
C ARG A 169 -3.87 -10.29 9.72
N ILE A 170 -3.20 -11.40 10.04
CA ILE A 170 -3.57 -12.27 11.15
C ILE A 170 -2.39 -12.39 12.11
N GLN A 171 -2.59 -12.03 13.38
CA GLN A 171 -1.58 -12.24 14.42
C GLN A 171 -1.71 -13.65 14.98
N LEU A 172 -0.72 -14.53 14.74
CA LEU A 172 -0.79 -15.94 15.11
C LEU A 172 -0.54 -16.18 16.61
N SER A 173 0.29 -15.35 17.24
CA SER A 173 0.63 -15.45 18.66
C SER A 173 1.19 -14.13 19.21
N GLY A 174 1.59 -14.10 20.47
CA GLY A 174 2.01 -12.90 21.18
C GLY A 174 0.84 -12.17 21.85
N ASN A 175 1.14 -11.04 22.50
CA ASN A 175 0.19 -10.28 23.32
C ASN A 175 -0.62 -11.19 24.28
N ASP A 176 -1.95 -11.01 24.32
CA ASP A 176 -2.86 -11.72 25.21
C ASP A 176 -3.51 -12.95 24.54
N TYR A 177 -3.09 -13.32 23.32
CA TYR A 177 -3.67 -14.45 22.60
C TYR A 177 -3.20 -15.78 23.20
N ILE A 178 -4.15 -16.69 23.45
CA ILE A 178 -3.84 -18.03 23.93
C ILE A 178 -3.36 -18.88 22.74
N GLN A 179 -2.08 -19.25 22.74
CA GLN A 179 -1.44 -20.10 21.71
C GLN A 179 -2.32 -21.31 21.35
N ASP A 180 -2.44 -21.58 20.05
CA ASP A 180 -3.23 -22.68 19.46
C ASP A 180 -4.76 -22.61 19.68
N LYS A 181 -5.26 -21.60 20.39
CA LYS A 181 -6.69 -21.41 20.65
C LYS A 181 -7.24 -20.10 20.10
N GLU A 182 -6.41 -19.08 20.02
CA GLU A 182 -6.85 -17.74 19.65
C GLU A 182 -5.81 -17.07 18.75
N ILE A 183 -6.29 -16.30 17.78
CA ILE A 183 -5.46 -15.47 16.91
C ILE A 183 -6.12 -14.10 16.71
N GLY A 184 -5.31 -13.09 16.41
CA GLY A 184 -5.79 -11.74 16.09
C GLY A 184 -6.25 -11.62 14.65
N LEU A 185 -7.37 -10.96 14.42
CA LEU A 185 -7.93 -10.73 13.08
C LEU A 185 -8.12 -9.22 12.85
N HIS A 186 -7.22 -8.61 12.08
CA HIS A 186 -7.23 -7.17 11.84
C HIS A 186 -7.94 -6.85 10.51
N TYR A 187 -9.15 -6.31 10.57
CA TYR A 187 -9.86 -5.76 9.40
C TYR A 187 -10.53 -4.42 9.69
N GLN A 188 -10.78 -3.65 8.64
CA GLN A 188 -11.54 -2.40 8.69
C GLN A 188 -13.04 -2.65 8.51
N ILE A 189 -13.88 -1.89 9.24
CA ILE A 189 -15.34 -2.08 9.31
C ILE A 189 -16.03 -1.92 7.94
N HIS A 190 -15.48 -1.10 7.05
CA HIS A 190 -16.07 -0.82 5.74
C HIS A 190 -15.72 -1.85 4.66
N ARG A 191 -14.92 -2.88 4.98
CA ARG A 191 -14.61 -3.99 4.06
C ARG A 191 -15.69 -5.07 4.13
N GLY A 192 -15.73 -5.99 3.16
CA GLY A 192 -16.81 -6.98 3.07
C GLY A 192 -16.96 -7.87 4.32
N ILE A 193 -15.87 -8.26 4.98
CA ILE A 193 -15.94 -8.96 6.28
C ILE A 193 -16.61 -8.11 7.37
N GLY A 194 -16.41 -6.80 7.37
CA GLY A 194 -17.02 -5.89 8.35
C GLY A 194 -18.54 -5.88 8.22
N VAL A 195 -19.06 -5.92 6.99
CA VAL A 195 -20.50 -6.07 6.73
C VAL A 195 -21.02 -7.41 7.28
N HIS A 196 -20.30 -8.51 7.04
CA HIS A 196 -20.69 -9.83 7.56
C HIS A 196 -20.66 -9.88 9.10
N GLN A 197 -19.63 -9.32 9.72
CA GLN A 197 -19.54 -9.24 11.18
C GLN A 197 -20.66 -8.37 11.75
N SER A 198 -20.96 -7.21 11.15
CA SER A 198 -22.04 -6.34 11.63
C SER A 198 -23.39 -7.06 11.66
N LYS A 199 -23.70 -7.86 10.62
CA LYS A 199 -24.90 -8.69 10.57
C LYS A 199 -24.89 -9.79 11.63
N ALA A 200 -23.77 -10.51 11.76
CA ALA A 200 -23.61 -11.55 12.77
C ALA A 200 -23.78 -10.99 14.21
N ASN A 201 -23.18 -9.83 14.48
CA ASN A 201 -23.31 -9.10 15.74
C ASN A 201 -24.76 -8.68 16.01
N ALA A 202 -25.47 -8.17 15.01
CA ALA A 202 -26.88 -7.79 15.14
C ALA A 202 -27.79 -8.98 15.49
N LEU A 203 -27.43 -10.18 15.04
CA LEU A 203 -28.11 -11.44 15.38
C LEU A 203 -27.59 -12.10 16.66
N GLY A 204 -26.54 -11.56 17.30
CA GLY A 204 -25.90 -12.16 18.47
C GLY A 204 -25.24 -13.52 18.18
N GLN A 205 -24.86 -13.78 16.94
CA GLN A 205 -24.27 -15.06 16.51
C GLN A 205 -22.78 -14.89 16.18
N PRO A 206 -21.93 -15.90 16.45
CA PRO A 206 -20.54 -15.86 16.03
C PRO A 206 -20.41 -15.94 14.50
N LEU A 207 -19.51 -15.15 13.94
CA LEU A 207 -19.15 -15.24 12.52
C LEU A 207 -18.19 -16.41 12.32
N LYS A 208 -18.50 -17.29 11.35
CA LYS A 208 -17.56 -18.34 10.92
C LYS A 208 -16.53 -17.74 9.97
N VAL A 209 -15.26 -18.00 10.26
CA VAL A 209 -14.12 -17.50 9.49
C VAL A 209 -13.24 -18.66 9.05
N SER A 210 -12.72 -18.58 7.83
CA SER A 210 -11.70 -19.50 7.33
C SER A 210 -10.56 -18.71 6.70
N VAL A 211 -9.37 -18.84 7.24
CA VAL A 211 -8.16 -18.18 6.76
C VAL A 211 -7.40 -19.14 5.88
N PHE A 212 -7.29 -18.85 4.58
CA PHE A 212 -6.49 -19.65 3.65
C PHE A 212 -5.11 -19.03 3.45
N VAL A 213 -4.08 -19.87 3.38
CA VAL A 213 -2.70 -19.46 3.05
C VAL A 213 -2.17 -20.35 1.92
N GLY A 214 -1.48 -19.74 0.97
CA GLY A 214 -0.98 -20.40 -0.24
C GLY A 214 -2.07 -20.70 -1.26
N GLY A 215 -1.94 -21.83 -1.94
CA GLY A 215 -2.76 -22.19 -3.10
C GLY A 215 -2.30 -21.53 -4.41
N PRO A 216 -3.07 -21.67 -5.50
CA PRO A 216 -2.74 -21.04 -6.78
C PRO A 216 -2.55 -19.52 -6.62
N PRO A 217 -1.54 -18.91 -7.27
CA PRO A 217 -1.28 -17.46 -7.15
C PRO A 217 -2.47 -16.55 -7.50
N SER A 218 -3.44 -17.04 -8.26
CA SER A 218 -4.67 -16.29 -8.56
C SER A 218 -5.56 -16.06 -7.33
N HIS A 219 -5.45 -16.89 -6.30
CA HIS A 219 -6.25 -16.77 -5.09
C HIS A 219 -5.84 -15.58 -4.21
N PRO A 220 -4.57 -15.43 -3.76
CA PRO A 220 -4.16 -14.24 -3.01
C PRO A 220 -4.31 -12.96 -3.83
N LEU A 221 -4.07 -13.01 -5.15
CA LEU A 221 -4.32 -11.84 -6.00
C LEU A 221 -5.81 -11.47 -6.03
N ALA A 222 -6.72 -12.44 -6.16
CA ALA A 222 -8.16 -12.15 -6.13
C ALA A 222 -8.62 -11.53 -4.81
N ALA A 223 -7.99 -11.89 -3.68
CA ALA A 223 -8.33 -11.36 -2.35
C ALA A 223 -7.93 -9.88 -2.15
N VAL A 224 -7.09 -9.32 -3.02
CA VAL A 224 -6.69 -7.90 -2.99
C VAL A 224 -7.31 -7.07 -4.12
N MET A 225 -7.98 -7.71 -5.08
CA MET A 225 -8.54 -7.01 -6.23
C MET A 225 -9.71 -6.10 -5.82
N PRO A 226 -9.72 -4.83 -6.27
CA PRO A 226 -10.88 -3.95 -6.10
C PRO A 226 -11.97 -4.34 -7.12
N LEU A 227 -12.72 -5.40 -6.80
CA LEU A 227 -13.77 -5.90 -7.68
C LEU A 227 -15.05 -5.04 -7.55
N PRO A 228 -15.76 -4.78 -8.67
CA PRO A 228 -17.05 -4.11 -8.59
C PRO A 228 -18.11 -5.00 -7.93
N GLU A 229 -19.12 -4.37 -7.32
CA GLU A 229 -20.20 -5.06 -6.63
C GLU A 229 -20.85 -6.17 -7.47
N GLY A 230 -21.17 -7.28 -6.82
CA GLY A 230 -21.77 -8.47 -7.45
C GLY A 230 -20.78 -9.39 -8.18
N LEU A 231 -19.51 -9.00 -8.37
CA LEU A 231 -18.47 -9.91 -8.85
C LEU A 231 -17.72 -10.53 -7.68
N SER A 232 -17.95 -11.82 -7.45
CA SER A 232 -17.27 -12.57 -6.39
C SER A 232 -15.77 -12.76 -6.66
N GLU A 233 -14.95 -12.62 -5.62
CA GLU A 233 -13.50 -12.85 -5.65
C GLU A 233 -13.17 -14.27 -6.08
N MET A 234 -13.97 -15.26 -5.69
CA MET A 234 -13.78 -16.66 -6.11
C MET A 234 -14.01 -16.83 -7.61
N THR A 235 -14.91 -16.02 -8.19
CA THR A 235 -15.16 -16.00 -9.63
C THR A 235 -13.98 -15.41 -10.38
N PHE A 236 -13.44 -14.31 -9.85
CA PHE A 236 -12.25 -13.68 -10.40
C PHE A 236 -11.01 -14.58 -10.26
N ALA A 237 -10.79 -15.21 -9.10
CA ALA A 237 -9.73 -16.18 -8.87
C ALA A 237 -9.78 -17.32 -9.90
N GLY A 238 -10.99 -17.80 -10.21
CA GLY A 238 -11.23 -18.84 -11.19
C GLY A 238 -10.88 -18.43 -12.62
N ALA A 239 -11.31 -17.23 -13.02
CA ALA A 239 -11.03 -16.68 -14.34
C ALA A 239 -9.53 -16.37 -14.53
N LEU A 240 -8.91 -15.73 -13.53
CA LEU A 240 -7.49 -15.38 -13.54
C LEU A 240 -6.58 -16.61 -13.49
N GLY A 241 -6.97 -17.63 -12.73
CA GLY A 241 -6.23 -18.90 -12.66
C GLY A 241 -6.52 -19.84 -13.82
N ASP A 242 -7.47 -19.50 -14.72
CA ASP A 242 -8.07 -20.39 -15.72
C ASP A 242 -8.41 -21.78 -15.14
N ARG A 243 -8.90 -21.77 -13.89
CA ARG A 243 -9.20 -22.95 -13.08
C ARG A 243 -10.19 -22.57 -11.99
N ARG A 244 -11.35 -23.24 -11.96
CA ARG A 244 -12.39 -23.03 -10.95
C ARG A 244 -11.84 -23.04 -9.53
N PHE A 245 -12.25 -22.05 -8.73
CA PHE A 245 -12.03 -22.06 -7.28
C PHE A 245 -12.76 -23.27 -6.67
N ARG A 246 -12.03 -24.23 -6.12
CA ARG A 246 -12.62 -25.45 -5.56
C ARG A 246 -12.78 -25.33 -4.06
N TYR A 247 -13.91 -25.80 -3.55
CA TYR A 247 -14.22 -25.70 -2.12
C TYR A 247 -15.04 -26.88 -1.61
N PHE A 248 -15.06 -27.10 -0.31
CA PHE A 248 -15.99 -27.99 0.37
C PHE A 248 -16.33 -27.43 1.74
N TYR A 249 -17.26 -28.06 2.47
CA TYR A 249 -17.51 -27.71 3.87
C TYR A 249 -17.01 -28.84 4.77
N ASP A 250 -16.34 -28.50 5.87
CA ASP A 250 -15.92 -29.48 6.86
C ASP A 250 -17.09 -29.91 7.76
N ASP A 251 -16.81 -30.79 8.74
CA ASP A 251 -17.84 -31.36 9.61
C ASP A 251 -18.47 -30.31 10.55
N GLU A 252 -17.77 -29.21 10.79
CA GLU A 252 -18.25 -28.07 11.58
C GLU A 252 -18.92 -26.99 10.70
N GLY A 253 -18.99 -27.23 9.39
CA GLY A 253 -19.63 -26.35 8.41
C GLY A 253 -18.82 -25.11 8.06
N PHE A 254 -17.50 -25.12 8.23
CA PHE A 254 -16.61 -24.09 7.69
C PHE A 254 -16.34 -24.35 6.21
N CYS A 255 -16.27 -23.29 5.41
CA CYS A 255 -15.90 -23.41 4.00
C CYS A 255 -14.37 -23.56 3.87
N ILE A 256 -13.94 -24.62 3.21
CA ILE A 256 -12.53 -24.95 3.02
C ILE A 256 -12.18 -24.80 1.54
N SER A 257 -11.15 -24.01 1.23
CA SER A 257 -10.55 -24.02 -0.11
C SER A 257 -9.84 -25.35 -0.33
N ALA A 258 -10.27 -26.12 -1.33
CA ALA A 258 -9.61 -27.37 -1.73
C ALA A 258 -8.24 -27.12 -2.41
N ASP A 259 -7.94 -25.87 -2.73
CA ASP A 259 -6.74 -25.44 -3.46
C ASP A 259 -5.70 -24.79 -2.54
N ALA A 260 -6.06 -24.23 -1.38
CA ALA A 260 -5.13 -23.68 -0.40
C ALA A 260 -4.15 -24.72 0.17
N ASP A 261 -2.99 -24.27 0.63
CA ASP A 261 -1.96 -25.12 1.25
C ASP A 261 -2.22 -25.28 2.75
N PHE A 262 -2.66 -24.20 3.41
CA PHE A 262 -3.08 -24.19 4.82
C PHE A 262 -4.45 -23.54 4.97
N ILE A 263 -5.24 -24.03 5.94
CA ILE A 263 -6.50 -23.41 6.35
C ILE A 263 -6.54 -23.34 7.88
N ILE A 264 -6.86 -22.18 8.43
CA ILE A 264 -7.23 -22.01 9.85
C ILE A 264 -8.73 -21.72 9.91
N THR A 265 -9.50 -22.53 10.62
CA THR A 265 -10.94 -22.28 10.83
C THR A 265 -11.20 -21.83 12.25
N GLY A 266 -12.19 -20.96 12.42
CA GLY A 266 -12.55 -20.44 13.74
C GLY A 266 -13.78 -19.56 13.75
N THR A 267 -14.16 -19.13 14.94
CA THR A 267 -15.33 -18.26 15.15
C THR A 267 -14.93 -16.93 15.79
N VAL A 268 -15.59 -15.86 15.35
CA VAL A 268 -15.41 -14.51 15.89
C VAL A 268 -16.71 -14.08 16.55
N TYR A 269 -16.67 -13.90 17.87
CA TYR A 269 -17.84 -13.56 18.67
C TYR A 269 -18.05 -12.05 18.73
N PRO A 270 -19.32 -11.60 18.84
CA PRO A 270 -19.61 -10.18 19.06
C PRO A 270 -18.91 -9.64 20.30
N ASN A 271 -18.21 -8.50 20.16
CA ASN A 271 -17.52 -7.76 21.23
C ASN A 271 -16.35 -8.48 21.92
N GLU A 272 -15.86 -9.60 21.37
CA GLU A 272 -14.66 -10.26 21.87
C GLU A 272 -13.41 -9.76 21.12
N ASN A 273 -12.72 -8.79 21.72
CA ASN A 273 -11.53 -8.16 21.15
C ASN A 273 -10.31 -8.35 22.07
N LYS A 274 -9.11 -8.39 21.47
CA LYS A 274 -7.82 -8.42 22.18
C LYS A 274 -6.81 -7.47 21.53
N PRO A 275 -5.73 -7.08 22.23
CA PRO A 275 -4.67 -6.24 21.67
C PRO A 275 -3.97 -6.92 20.49
N GLU A 276 -4.07 -6.32 19.30
CA GLU A 276 -3.31 -6.70 18.09
C GLU A 276 -2.21 -5.68 17.83
N GLY A 277 -1.09 -6.13 17.27
CA GLY A 277 0.08 -5.30 17.00
C GLY A 277 0.98 -5.09 18.24
N PRO A 278 2.03 -4.25 18.16
CA PRO A 278 2.36 -3.40 17.02
C PRO A 278 2.72 -4.22 15.77
N PHE A 279 2.64 -3.62 14.59
CA PHE A 279 2.96 -4.29 13.32
C PHE A 279 3.61 -3.32 12.36
N GLY A 280 4.71 -3.71 11.71
CA GLY A 280 5.33 -2.87 10.70
C GLY A 280 4.48 -2.73 9.43
N ASP A 281 4.02 -1.51 9.16
CA ASP A 281 3.04 -1.23 8.11
C ASP A 281 3.66 -0.60 6.86
N HIS A 282 2.86 -0.54 5.79
CA HIS A 282 3.26 -0.08 4.46
C HIS A 282 3.60 1.41 4.41
N LEU A 283 3.36 2.18 5.49
CA LEU A 283 3.82 3.56 5.59
C LEU A 283 5.31 3.64 5.95
N GLY A 284 5.96 2.55 6.33
CA GLY A 284 7.33 2.57 6.88
C GLY A 284 7.39 2.89 8.37
N TYR A 285 6.26 2.78 9.06
CA TYR A 285 6.13 2.97 10.51
C TYR A 285 5.34 1.82 11.14
N TYR A 286 5.42 1.69 12.45
CA TYR A 286 4.63 0.71 13.20
C TYR A 286 3.17 1.18 13.35
N SER A 287 2.24 0.35 12.91
CA SER A 287 0.87 0.38 13.43
C SER A 287 0.90 0.09 14.93
N LEU A 288 0.37 1.00 15.74
CA LEU A 288 0.35 0.87 17.19
C LEU A 288 -0.64 -0.22 17.65
N THR A 289 -0.51 -0.65 18.90
CA THR A 289 -1.39 -1.66 19.49
C THR A 289 -2.80 -1.12 19.69
N HIS A 290 -3.79 -1.83 19.15
CA HIS A 290 -5.21 -1.48 19.29
C HIS A 290 -6.07 -2.75 19.50
N PRO A 291 -7.28 -2.63 20.09
CA PRO A 291 -8.17 -3.76 20.24
C PRO A 291 -8.79 -4.16 18.89
N PHE A 292 -8.56 -5.41 18.47
CA PHE A 292 -9.17 -6.00 17.28
C PHE A 292 -9.90 -7.31 17.61
N PRO A 293 -10.85 -7.75 16.77
CA PRO A 293 -11.54 -9.03 16.95
C PRO A 293 -10.57 -10.19 17.14
N LEU A 294 -10.88 -11.05 18.11
CA LEU A 294 -10.18 -12.32 18.28
C LEU A 294 -10.94 -13.43 17.55
N MET A 295 -10.21 -14.33 16.89
CA MET A 295 -10.78 -15.55 16.33
C MET A 295 -10.43 -16.72 17.24
N LYS A 296 -11.45 -17.41 17.76
CA LYS A 296 -11.28 -18.68 18.48
C LYS A 296 -11.05 -19.78 17.44
N VAL A 297 -9.87 -20.39 17.47
CA VAL A 297 -9.44 -21.42 16.51
C VAL A 297 -10.13 -22.74 16.82
N HIS A 298 -10.67 -23.37 15.78
CA HIS A 298 -11.26 -24.70 15.84
C HIS A 298 -10.31 -25.75 15.26
N ASN A 299 -9.83 -25.55 14.02
CA ASN A 299 -8.95 -26.49 13.35
C ASN A 299 -7.89 -25.76 12.51
N VAL A 300 -6.72 -26.39 12.39
CA VAL A 300 -5.67 -25.99 11.45
C VAL A 300 -5.40 -27.16 10.50
N TYR A 301 -5.65 -26.95 9.22
CA TYR A 301 -5.49 -27.93 8.16
C TYR A 301 -4.30 -27.60 7.27
N HIS A 302 -3.65 -28.62 6.73
CA HIS A 302 -2.62 -28.44 5.70
C HIS A 302 -2.61 -29.59 4.68
N LYS A 303 -2.05 -29.34 3.50
CA LYS A 303 -1.73 -30.39 2.51
C LYS A 303 -0.41 -31.10 2.83
N LYS A 304 -0.20 -32.28 2.23
CA LYS A 304 1.03 -33.06 2.40
C LYS A 304 2.27 -32.32 1.85
N ASP A 305 2.10 -31.59 0.75
CA ASP A 305 3.12 -30.81 0.04
C ASP A 305 2.94 -29.29 0.23
N ALA A 306 2.37 -28.89 1.37
CA ALA A 306 2.05 -27.50 1.67
C ALA A 306 3.30 -26.61 1.76
N ILE A 307 3.23 -25.42 1.16
CA ILE A 307 4.25 -24.38 1.22
C ILE A 307 3.62 -23.12 1.81
N TRP A 308 4.23 -22.56 2.86
CA TRP A 308 3.71 -21.38 3.53
C TRP A 308 4.06 -20.11 2.74
N SER A 309 3.06 -19.42 2.20
CA SER A 309 3.27 -18.17 1.45
C SER A 309 3.27 -16.97 2.39
N PHE A 310 4.28 -16.12 2.29
CA PHE A 310 4.33 -14.85 3.02
C PHE A 310 4.99 -13.75 2.20
N THR A 311 4.74 -12.51 2.63
CA THR A 311 5.40 -11.29 2.16
C THR A 311 5.89 -10.47 3.35
N VAL A 312 6.73 -9.47 3.11
CA VAL A 312 7.14 -8.49 4.12
C VAL A 312 6.58 -7.13 3.73
N VAL A 313 5.93 -6.47 4.68
CA VAL A 313 5.38 -5.13 4.52
C VAL A 313 6.30 -4.15 5.22
N GLY A 314 6.49 -2.96 4.65
CA GLY A 314 7.31 -1.93 5.25
C GLY A 314 7.35 -0.67 4.39
N ARG A 315 8.40 0.14 4.55
CA ARG A 315 8.55 1.37 3.77
C ARG A 315 8.51 1.05 2.27
N PRO A 316 7.62 1.67 1.47
CA PRO A 316 7.51 1.38 0.04
C PRO A 316 8.75 1.85 -0.72
N PRO A 317 9.04 1.25 -1.88
CA PRO A 317 8.28 0.17 -2.51
C PRO A 317 8.51 -1.20 -1.85
N GLN A 318 7.48 -2.05 -1.81
CA GLN A 318 7.55 -3.45 -1.37
C GLN A 318 6.73 -4.35 -2.32
N GLU A 319 6.57 -5.63 -2.01
CA GLU A 319 5.83 -6.57 -2.88
C GLU A 319 4.35 -6.14 -3.09
N ASP A 320 3.74 -5.47 -2.11
CA ASP A 320 2.43 -4.80 -2.20
C ASP A 320 2.37 -3.73 -3.30
N THR A 321 3.45 -3.00 -3.55
CA THR A 321 3.59 -2.08 -4.70
C THR A 321 3.46 -2.83 -6.03
N SER A 322 4.06 -4.03 -6.12
CA SER A 322 3.95 -4.86 -7.33
C SER A 322 2.53 -5.39 -7.54
N PHE A 323 1.78 -5.68 -6.46
CA PHE A 323 0.36 -5.97 -6.55
C PHE A 323 -0.42 -4.80 -7.15
N GLY A 324 -0.20 -3.56 -6.67
CA GLY A 324 -0.82 -2.35 -7.22
C GLY A 324 -0.55 -2.17 -8.73
N ALA A 325 0.71 -2.32 -9.13
CA ALA A 325 1.12 -2.23 -10.53
C ALA A 325 0.45 -3.31 -11.41
N LEU A 326 0.35 -4.54 -10.91
CA LEU A 326 -0.32 -5.63 -11.62
C LEU A 326 -1.83 -5.41 -11.72
N ILE A 327 -2.48 -4.92 -10.67
CA ILE A 327 -3.90 -4.56 -10.69
C ILE A 327 -4.13 -3.51 -11.78
N HIS A 328 -3.30 -2.47 -11.83
CA HIS A 328 -3.37 -1.44 -12.86
C HIS A 328 -3.17 -2.01 -14.28
N GLU A 329 -2.22 -2.92 -14.47
CA GLU A 329 -2.01 -3.64 -15.73
C GLU A 329 -3.25 -4.47 -16.15
N ILE A 330 -3.96 -5.08 -15.20
CA ILE A 330 -5.16 -5.89 -15.46
C ILE A 330 -6.37 -5.02 -15.79
N THR A 331 -6.61 -3.96 -15.00
CA THR A 331 -7.85 -3.18 -15.07
C THR A 331 -7.79 -2.00 -16.01
N GLY A 332 -6.58 -1.54 -16.35
CA GLY A 332 -6.35 -0.29 -17.05
C GLY A 332 -6.76 0.93 -16.20
N SER A 333 -6.69 2.13 -16.80
CA SER A 333 -7.10 3.38 -16.13
C SER A 333 -8.63 3.48 -16.04
N ALA A 334 -9.26 2.77 -15.09
CA ALA A 334 -10.70 2.86 -14.86
C ALA A 334 -11.11 4.20 -14.21
N ILE A 335 -10.23 4.77 -13.37
CA ILE A 335 -10.55 5.96 -12.56
C ILE A 335 -10.77 7.25 -13.39
N PRO A 336 -9.96 7.59 -14.41
CA PRO A 336 -10.20 8.78 -15.23
C PRO A 336 -11.54 8.77 -15.98
N GLN A 337 -12.19 7.61 -16.11
CA GLN A 337 -13.49 7.49 -16.77
C GLN A 337 -14.65 7.88 -15.87
N GLU A 338 -14.48 7.86 -14.54
CA GLU A 338 -15.54 8.18 -13.58
C GLU A 338 -15.58 9.68 -13.22
N ILE A 339 -14.45 10.38 -13.27
CA ILE A 339 -14.36 11.81 -12.93
C ILE A 339 -14.19 12.62 -14.21
N HIS A 340 -15.25 13.33 -14.62
CA HIS A 340 -15.21 14.15 -15.83
C HIS A 340 -14.11 15.23 -15.75
N GLY A 341 -13.24 15.26 -16.77
CA GLY A 341 -12.12 16.20 -16.84
C GLY A 341 -10.81 15.66 -16.24
N LEU A 342 -10.85 14.62 -15.40
CA LEU A 342 -9.64 13.95 -14.91
C LEU A 342 -8.96 13.19 -16.05
N LYS A 343 -7.65 13.39 -16.21
CA LYS A 343 -6.82 12.73 -17.22
C LYS A 343 -5.94 11.66 -16.63
N GLU A 344 -5.36 11.95 -15.47
CA GLU A 344 -4.43 11.06 -14.79
C GLU A 344 -4.54 11.28 -13.28
N VAL A 345 -4.40 10.20 -12.50
CA VAL A 345 -4.29 10.25 -11.05
C VAL A 345 -3.34 9.16 -10.59
N HIS A 346 -2.45 9.49 -9.66
CA HIS A 346 -1.43 8.60 -9.14
C HIS A 346 -1.31 8.78 -7.63
N ALA A 347 -1.48 7.69 -6.91
CA ALA A 347 -1.14 7.58 -5.52
C ALA A 347 0.35 7.28 -5.42
N VAL A 348 1.11 8.17 -4.78
CA VAL A 348 2.57 8.12 -4.82
C VAL A 348 3.05 7.07 -3.82
N ASP A 349 3.40 5.88 -4.31
CA ASP A 349 3.78 4.73 -3.49
C ASP A 349 4.88 5.06 -2.48
N ALA A 350 5.94 5.75 -2.90
CA ALA A 350 7.06 6.16 -2.04
C ALA A 350 6.63 7.03 -0.85
N ALA A 351 5.48 7.72 -0.94
CA ALA A 351 4.91 8.52 0.14
C ALA A 351 3.96 7.72 1.05
N GLY A 352 3.93 6.38 0.97
CA GLY A 352 2.97 5.54 1.70
C GLY A 352 1.65 5.35 0.95
N VAL A 353 1.66 5.44 -0.38
CA VAL A 353 0.48 5.33 -1.28
C VAL A 353 -0.52 6.48 -1.09
N HIS A 354 -1.27 6.47 0.01
CA HIS A 354 -2.38 7.40 0.23
C HIS A 354 -1.98 8.83 0.64
N PRO A 355 -0.94 9.09 1.45
CA PRO A 355 -0.66 10.44 1.94
C PRO A 355 -0.49 11.51 0.85
N LEU A 356 0.02 11.13 -0.33
CA LEU A 356 0.26 12.02 -1.46
C LEU A 356 -0.43 11.50 -2.74
N LEU A 357 -1.27 12.33 -3.33
CA LEU A 357 -1.84 12.13 -4.66
C LEU A 357 -1.36 13.21 -5.63
N PHE A 358 -1.07 12.76 -6.84
CA PHE A 358 -0.88 13.60 -8.01
C PHE A 358 -2.04 13.41 -8.98
N ALA A 359 -2.48 14.50 -9.59
CA ALA A 359 -3.53 14.47 -10.60
C ALA A 359 -3.28 15.43 -11.75
N ILE A 360 -3.75 15.06 -12.94
CA ILE A 360 -3.81 15.93 -14.09
C ILE A 360 -5.27 16.07 -14.50
N GLY A 361 -5.78 17.29 -14.45
CA GLY A 361 -7.13 17.64 -14.88
C GLY A 361 -7.12 18.49 -16.14
N SER A 362 -8.27 18.59 -16.81
CA SER A 362 -8.51 19.63 -17.79
C SER A 362 -8.84 20.96 -17.11
N GLU A 363 -8.27 22.05 -17.62
CA GLU A 363 -8.59 23.43 -17.24
C GLU A 363 -9.20 24.19 -18.41
N ARG A 364 -10.51 24.07 -18.56
CA ARG A 364 -11.29 24.62 -19.68
C ARG A 364 -12.36 25.61 -19.21
N TYR A 365 -12.31 26.06 -17.95
CA TYR A 365 -13.37 26.89 -17.36
C TYR A 365 -13.54 28.22 -18.11
N THR A 366 -12.44 28.84 -18.53
CA THR A 366 -12.42 30.11 -19.26
C THR A 366 -11.58 29.98 -20.54
N PRO A 367 -12.06 29.27 -21.58
CA PRO A 367 -11.27 29.00 -22.79
C PRO A 367 -11.01 30.25 -23.64
N TYR A 368 -11.69 31.36 -23.33
CA TYR A 368 -11.57 32.66 -23.97
C TYR A 368 -10.62 33.63 -23.24
N LEU A 369 -10.06 33.24 -22.08
CA LEU A 369 -9.02 34.01 -21.40
C LEU A 369 -7.65 33.45 -21.75
N LYS A 370 -6.68 34.35 -21.97
CA LYS A 370 -5.30 33.98 -22.29
C LYS A 370 -4.57 33.45 -21.04
N GLU A 371 -4.83 34.06 -19.88
CA GLU A 371 -4.26 33.64 -18.60
C GLU A 371 -5.11 32.53 -17.98
N ARG A 372 -4.52 31.34 -17.85
CA ARG A 372 -5.12 30.24 -17.09
C ARG A 372 -4.74 30.38 -15.61
N ARG A 373 -5.68 29.97 -14.75
CA ARG A 373 -5.50 29.80 -13.30
C ARG A 373 -6.40 28.65 -12.84
N PRO A 374 -6.08 27.98 -11.72
CA PRO A 374 -6.88 26.86 -11.23
C PRO A 374 -8.36 27.23 -11.03
N GLN A 375 -9.26 26.57 -11.76
CA GLN A 375 -10.72 26.74 -11.68
C GLN A 375 -11.45 25.41 -11.87
N GLU A 376 -11.43 24.83 -13.08
CA GLU A 376 -12.00 23.50 -13.33
C GLU A 376 -11.25 22.42 -12.52
N ILE A 377 -9.92 22.52 -12.46
CA ILE A 377 -9.11 21.54 -11.72
C ILE A 377 -9.40 21.54 -10.21
N LEU A 378 -9.85 22.66 -9.63
CA LEU A 378 -10.30 22.70 -8.23
C LEU A 378 -11.62 21.93 -8.03
N THR A 379 -12.50 21.94 -9.03
CA THR A 379 -13.73 21.11 -9.00
C THR A 379 -13.37 19.64 -9.08
N ILE A 380 -12.42 19.28 -9.96
CA ILE A 380 -11.89 17.91 -10.08
C ILE A 380 -11.25 17.46 -8.76
N ALA A 381 -10.45 18.32 -8.12
CA ALA A 381 -9.80 18.02 -6.85
C ALA A 381 -10.80 17.67 -5.73
N ASN A 382 -11.89 18.43 -5.62
CA ASN A 382 -12.97 18.12 -4.68
C ASN A 382 -13.62 16.75 -4.94
N HIS A 383 -13.80 16.38 -6.22
CA HIS A 383 -14.33 15.06 -6.57
C HIS A 383 -13.35 13.95 -6.17
N ILE A 384 -12.05 14.12 -6.45
CA ILE A 384 -11.00 13.15 -6.06
C ILE A 384 -11.04 12.92 -4.54
N LEU A 385 -11.01 14.00 -3.75
CA LEU A 385 -11.02 13.90 -2.29
C LEU A 385 -12.35 13.39 -1.71
N GLY A 386 -13.43 13.36 -2.49
CA GLY A 386 -14.70 12.77 -2.12
C GLY A 386 -14.89 11.30 -2.53
N LYS A 387 -13.90 10.68 -3.21
CA LYS A 387 -14.09 9.39 -3.90
C LYS A 387 -13.30 8.25 -3.26
N ASN A 388 -14.00 7.24 -2.71
CA ASN A 388 -13.46 5.94 -2.30
C ASN A 388 -12.09 6.04 -1.58
N GLN A 389 -11.09 5.26 -2.01
CA GLN A 389 -9.74 5.25 -1.44
C GLN A 389 -8.93 6.54 -1.73
N LEU A 390 -9.28 7.30 -2.77
CA LEU A 390 -8.64 8.59 -3.06
C LEU A 390 -8.95 9.63 -1.97
N SER A 391 -10.09 9.48 -1.29
CA SER A 391 -10.46 10.33 -0.15
C SER A 391 -9.51 10.21 1.04
N LEU A 392 -8.65 9.19 1.12
CA LEU A 392 -7.70 9.01 2.21
C LEU A 392 -6.52 10.00 2.14
N ALA A 393 -6.30 10.63 0.98
CA ALA A 393 -5.14 11.48 0.77
C ALA A 393 -5.14 12.77 1.58
N LYS A 394 -3.96 13.15 2.08
CA LYS A 394 -3.72 14.42 2.77
C LYS A 394 -3.31 15.50 1.79
N TYR A 395 -2.42 15.17 0.87
CA TYR A 395 -1.87 16.09 -0.10
C TYR A 395 -2.38 15.72 -1.49
N LEU A 396 -2.98 16.68 -2.18
CA LEU A 396 -3.34 16.54 -3.59
C LEU A 396 -2.68 17.66 -4.39
N PHE A 397 -1.70 17.29 -5.21
CA PHE A 397 -1.12 18.20 -6.21
C PHE A 397 -1.83 17.97 -7.53
N ILE A 398 -2.38 19.04 -8.12
CA ILE A 398 -3.13 18.94 -9.36
C ILE A 398 -2.66 19.96 -10.40
N ALA A 399 -2.34 19.48 -11.60
CA ALA A 399 -1.91 20.31 -12.73
C ALA A 399 -2.95 20.31 -13.85
N ALA A 400 -2.95 21.37 -14.66
CA ALA A 400 -3.73 21.44 -15.88
C ALA A 400 -3.01 20.74 -17.05
N LYS A 401 -3.70 19.84 -17.76
CA LYS A 401 -3.13 19.15 -18.94
C LYS A 401 -2.74 20.11 -20.05
N GLU A 402 -3.43 21.24 -20.14
CA GLU A 402 -3.26 22.27 -21.16
C GLU A 402 -1.90 22.98 -21.08
N ASP A 403 -1.19 22.88 -19.94
CA ASP A 403 0.13 23.49 -19.75
C ASP A 403 1.27 22.61 -20.26
N ASP A 404 1.10 21.28 -20.23
CA ASP A 404 2.05 20.32 -20.79
C ASP A 404 1.37 18.98 -21.15
N GLN A 405 1.37 18.66 -22.44
CA GLN A 405 0.76 17.43 -22.97
C GLN A 405 1.57 16.18 -22.65
N GLN A 406 2.85 16.30 -22.31
CA GLN A 406 3.75 15.19 -21.97
C GLN A 406 3.87 14.96 -20.46
N LEU A 407 3.36 15.89 -19.64
CA LEU A 407 3.32 15.73 -18.19
C LEU A 407 2.60 14.44 -17.80
N SER A 408 3.21 13.70 -16.88
CA SER A 408 2.67 12.50 -16.24
C SER A 408 2.89 12.57 -14.74
N THR A 409 1.92 12.09 -13.97
CA THR A 409 1.98 12.00 -12.52
C THR A 409 2.89 10.87 -12.04
N HIS A 410 3.35 9.98 -12.93
CA HIS A 410 4.26 8.89 -12.59
C HIS A 410 5.75 9.31 -12.54
N HIS A 411 6.09 10.49 -13.06
CA HIS A 411 7.43 11.08 -12.92
C HIS A 411 7.42 12.08 -11.76
N ILE A 412 7.70 11.60 -10.55
CA ILE A 412 7.49 12.34 -9.30
C ILE A 412 8.19 13.70 -9.30
N GLU A 413 9.48 13.72 -9.61
CA GLU A 413 10.28 14.96 -9.60
C GLU A 413 9.79 15.94 -10.67
N ASP A 414 9.60 15.50 -11.91
CA ASP A 414 9.13 16.35 -13.01
C ASP A 414 7.73 16.93 -12.72
N PHE A 415 6.85 16.14 -12.12
CA PHE A 415 5.50 16.58 -11.74
C PHE A 415 5.53 17.65 -10.64
N ILE A 416 6.29 17.43 -9.56
CA ILE A 416 6.46 18.43 -8.50
C ILE A 416 7.09 19.69 -9.09
N ARG A 417 8.13 19.56 -9.92
CA ARG A 417 8.79 20.69 -10.59
C ARG A 417 7.81 21.51 -11.41
N HIS A 418 6.98 20.85 -12.22
CA HIS A 418 5.95 21.51 -13.04
C HIS A 418 5.00 22.37 -12.20
N ILE A 419 4.54 21.83 -11.06
CA ILE A 419 3.69 22.57 -10.10
C ILE A 419 4.46 23.75 -9.51
N LEU A 420 5.66 23.51 -8.99
CA LEU A 420 6.47 24.52 -8.28
C LEU A 420 6.88 25.68 -9.19
N GLU A 421 7.04 25.47 -10.49
CA GLU A 421 7.27 26.54 -11.47
C GLU A 421 6.06 27.47 -11.70
N ARG A 422 4.84 27.00 -11.39
CA ARG A 422 3.57 27.64 -11.82
C ARG A 422 2.65 28.04 -10.68
N VAL A 423 2.75 27.39 -9.52
CA VAL A 423 1.86 27.62 -8.37
C VAL A 423 1.93 29.08 -7.90
N ASP A 424 0.79 29.70 -7.65
CA ASP A 424 0.72 30.98 -6.95
C ASP A 424 0.41 30.73 -5.46
N LEU A 425 1.43 30.75 -4.60
CA LEU A 425 1.28 30.43 -3.17
C LEU A 425 0.37 31.42 -2.39
N THR A 426 0.00 32.53 -3.02
CA THR A 426 -0.98 33.49 -2.46
C THR A 426 -2.44 33.11 -2.73
N ARG A 427 -2.69 32.13 -3.62
CA ARG A 427 -4.02 31.78 -4.13
C ARG A 427 -4.29 30.27 -4.21
N ASP A 428 -3.30 29.49 -4.60
CA ASP A 428 -3.51 28.13 -5.12
C ASP A 428 -3.30 27.01 -4.08
N VAL A 429 -3.30 27.38 -2.79
CA VAL A 429 -3.19 26.44 -1.65
C VAL A 429 -4.54 26.40 -0.92
N HIS A 430 -5.20 25.25 -0.93
CA HIS A 430 -6.58 25.11 -0.44
C HIS A 430 -6.67 24.03 0.65
N PHE A 431 -6.96 24.45 1.88
CA PHE A 431 -7.05 23.55 3.03
C PHE A 431 -8.46 23.01 3.28
N TYR A 432 -8.52 21.76 3.73
CA TYR A 432 -9.67 21.11 4.35
C TYR A 432 -9.28 20.75 5.78
N THR A 433 -9.72 21.56 6.73
CA THR A 433 -9.39 21.39 8.15
C THR A 433 -10.45 20.57 8.87
N ASN A 434 -10.07 19.82 9.91
CA ASN A 434 -10.99 19.00 10.72
C ASN A 434 -11.79 18.01 9.87
N THR A 435 -11.08 17.16 9.12
CA THR A 435 -11.67 16.18 8.21
C THR A 435 -11.11 14.78 8.50
N THR A 436 -11.56 13.80 7.73
CA THR A 436 -11.16 12.40 7.89
C THR A 436 -9.88 12.09 7.10
N ILE A 437 -9.02 11.26 7.67
CA ILE A 437 -7.79 10.75 7.06
C ILE A 437 -7.69 9.23 7.24
N ASP A 438 -6.65 8.62 6.70
CA ASP A 438 -6.36 7.20 6.88
C ASP A 438 -6.20 6.84 8.37
N THR A 439 -6.67 5.65 8.76
CA THR A 439 -6.53 5.09 10.11
C THR A 439 -5.07 4.92 10.51
N LEU A 440 -4.20 4.69 9.52
CA LEU A 440 -2.76 4.48 9.73
C LEU A 440 -1.96 5.78 9.78
N ASP A 441 -2.62 6.92 9.60
CA ASP A 441 -1.97 8.22 9.62
C ASP A 441 -1.91 8.79 11.05
N TYR A 442 -0.71 8.72 11.63
CA TYR A 442 -0.42 9.24 12.97
C TYR A 442 0.10 10.68 12.98
N SER A 443 -0.01 11.42 11.87
CA SER A 443 0.43 12.83 11.85
C SER A 443 -0.60 13.78 12.50
N GLY A 444 -1.88 13.40 12.53
CA GLY A 444 -2.96 14.17 13.16
C GLY A 444 -3.11 13.94 14.67
N ASP A 445 -4.08 14.64 15.27
CA ASP A 445 -4.32 14.62 16.73
C ASP A 445 -5.26 13.49 17.20
N GLY A 446 -5.67 12.59 16.30
CA GLY A 446 -6.62 11.53 16.61
C GLY A 446 -6.83 10.52 15.49
N LEU A 447 -7.44 9.39 15.83
CA LEU A 447 -7.71 8.29 14.90
C LEU A 447 -8.70 8.72 13.80
N ASN A 448 -8.34 8.49 12.54
CA ASN A 448 -9.13 8.87 11.36
C ASN A 448 -9.42 10.38 11.26
N SER A 449 -8.65 11.25 11.95
CA SER A 449 -8.89 12.70 11.99
C SER A 449 -7.63 13.50 11.64
N GLY A 450 -7.79 14.53 10.80
CA GLY A 450 -6.70 15.44 10.46
C GLY A 450 -7.12 16.51 9.46
N SER A 451 -6.24 16.82 8.52
CA SER A 451 -6.48 17.82 7.50
C SER A 451 -5.96 17.40 6.14
N LYS A 452 -6.44 18.08 5.09
CA LYS A 452 -6.01 17.88 3.71
C LYS A 452 -5.64 19.23 3.09
N VAL A 453 -4.80 19.21 2.06
CA VAL A 453 -4.48 20.39 1.25
C VAL A 453 -4.46 20.03 -0.23
N VAL A 454 -5.05 20.89 -1.04
CA VAL A 454 -4.94 20.88 -2.50
C VAL A 454 -3.98 21.98 -2.92
N ILE A 455 -2.94 21.61 -3.65
CA ILE A 455 -1.99 22.53 -4.28
C ILE A 455 -2.22 22.44 -5.78
N ALA A 456 -2.79 23.49 -6.36
CA ALA A 456 -3.18 23.49 -7.76
C ALA A 456 -2.26 24.38 -8.59
N ALA A 457 -1.96 23.98 -9.83
CA ALA A 457 -1.25 24.84 -10.77
C ALA A 457 -1.90 24.79 -12.14
N ALA A 458 -2.13 25.98 -12.70
CA ALA A 458 -2.55 26.15 -14.09
C ALA A 458 -2.01 27.47 -14.63
N GLY A 459 -1.52 27.46 -15.87
CA GLY A 459 -1.02 28.63 -16.59
C GLY A 459 0.49 28.61 -16.85
N ASP A 460 0.98 29.77 -17.29
CA ASP A 460 2.37 29.95 -17.69
C ASP A 460 3.33 29.83 -16.50
N LYS A 461 4.58 29.44 -16.79
CA LYS A 461 5.67 29.41 -15.81
C LYS A 461 5.86 30.78 -15.18
N ARG A 462 5.91 30.82 -13.84
CA ARG A 462 6.00 32.05 -13.04
C ARG A 462 7.38 32.31 -12.48
N ARG A 463 8.22 31.27 -12.38
CA ARG A 463 9.54 31.33 -11.75
C ARG A 463 10.50 30.31 -12.34
N GLU A 464 11.78 30.64 -12.34
CA GLU A 464 12.88 29.69 -12.54
C GLU A 464 13.30 29.13 -11.18
N LEU A 465 13.36 27.81 -11.04
CA LEU A 465 13.64 27.16 -9.78
C LEU A 465 15.14 27.12 -9.49
N TRP A 466 15.51 27.21 -8.20
CA TRP A 466 16.90 27.06 -7.79
C TRP A 466 17.35 25.61 -7.92
N ASP A 467 18.42 25.37 -8.68
CA ASP A 467 19.12 24.07 -8.71
C ASP A 467 20.19 23.93 -7.63
N LYS A 468 20.64 25.07 -7.08
CA LYS A 468 21.68 25.15 -6.05
C LYS A 468 21.34 26.25 -5.04
N ILE A 469 21.87 26.11 -3.84
CA ILE A 469 21.74 27.11 -2.77
C ILE A 469 22.57 28.34 -3.16
N PRO A 470 21.99 29.55 -3.21
CA PRO A 470 22.75 30.77 -3.45
C PRO A 470 23.77 31.04 -2.33
N GLU A 471 24.99 31.47 -2.67
CA GLU A 471 26.06 31.76 -1.69
C GLU A 471 25.66 32.84 -0.66
N GLY A 472 24.72 33.71 -1.02
CA GLY A 472 24.23 34.79 -0.16
C GLY A 472 23.04 34.42 0.75
N LEU A 473 22.54 33.17 0.71
CA LEU A 473 21.42 32.76 1.54
C LEU A 473 21.83 32.79 3.02
N LYS A 474 21.13 33.60 3.81
CA LYS A 474 21.36 33.68 5.27
C LYS A 474 20.34 32.83 5.99
N LEU A 475 20.82 32.00 6.91
CA LEU A 475 20.03 31.21 7.86
C LEU A 475 20.48 31.55 9.29
N SER A 476 19.61 31.35 10.28
CA SER A 476 20.03 31.42 11.70
C SER A 476 20.67 30.10 12.13
N ASP A 477 21.36 30.12 13.27
CA ASP A 477 22.04 28.93 13.83
C ASP A 477 21.07 27.77 14.16
N ASP A 478 19.77 28.07 14.31
CA ASP A 478 18.71 27.09 14.55
C ASP A 478 18.34 26.26 13.31
N PHE A 479 18.74 26.70 12.10
CA PHE A 479 18.48 26.03 10.83
C PHE A 479 19.80 25.79 10.09
N TYR A 480 20.19 24.53 10.00
CA TYR A 480 21.51 24.14 9.51
C TYR A 480 21.43 23.02 8.46
N GLN A 481 22.59 22.66 7.89
CA GLN A 481 22.73 21.64 6.85
C GLN A 481 21.77 21.83 5.65
N PRO A 482 21.73 23.00 4.99
CA PRO A 482 20.84 23.19 3.86
C PRO A 482 21.19 22.25 2.71
N LYS A 483 20.19 21.55 2.16
CA LYS A 483 20.32 20.66 1.00
C LYS A 483 19.24 20.95 -0.03
N MET A 484 19.61 21.05 -1.30
CA MET A 484 18.63 20.97 -2.39
C MET A 484 18.24 19.51 -2.57
N ALA A 485 16.98 19.17 -2.33
CA ALA A 485 16.47 17.82 -2.60
C ALA A 485 16.10 17.66 -4.08
N MET A 486 15.63 18.74 -4.70
CA MET A 486 15.34 18.87 -6.13
C MET A 486 15.23 20.37 -6.46
N PRO A 487 15.16 20.77 -7.75
CA PRO A 487 15.01 22.17 -8.10
C PRO A 487 13.81 22.83 -7.40
N GLY A 488 14.08 23.93 -6.68
CA GLY A 488 13.06 24.68 -5.94
C GLY A 488 12.61 24.09 -4.60
N VAL A 489 13.24 23.01 -4.12
CA VAL A 489 12.94 22.42 -2.79
C VAL A 489 14.20 22.39 -1.93
N LEU A 490 14.21 23.23 -0.90
CA LEU A 490 15.28 23.29 0.09
C LEU A 490 14.89 22.50 1.34
N VAL A 491 15.74 21.58 1.78
CA VAL A 491 15.59 20.88 3.05
C VAL A 491 16.54 21.50 4.07
N LEU A 492 16.00 21.85 5.23
CA LEU A 492 16.74 22.38 6.37
C LEU A 492 16.61 21.43 7.56
N GLU A 493 17.72 21.22 8.24
CA GLU A 493 17.73 20.56 9.55
C GLU A 493 17.49 21.60 10.65
N SER A 494 16.75 21.22 11.68
CA SER A 494 16.56 22.08 12.85
C SER A 494 16.51 21.26 14.14
N ASN A 495 16.36 21.93 15.27
CA ASN A 495 16.18 21.27 16.56
C ASN A 495 14.98 20.29 16.52
N LYS A 496 15.08 19.20 17.27
CA LYS A 496 13.99 18.23 17.41
C LYS A 496 12.70 18.93 17.79
N TYR A 497 11.60 18.52 17.16
CA TYR A 497 10.28 19.02 17.51
C TYR A 497 10.01 18.82 19.01
N LEU A 498 9.49 19.86 19.66
CA LEU A 498 9.10 19.82 21.07
C LEU A 498 7.59 19.92 21.24
N ASN A 499 6.98 20.98 20.71
CA ASN A 499 5.55 21.25 20.77
C ASN A 499 5.19 22.34 19.75
N PRO A 500 3.88 22.56 19.47
CA PRO A 500 3.44 23.53 18.48
C PRO A 500 3.90 24.96 18.76
N ASP A 501 3.92 25.40 20.03
CA ASP A 501 4.32 26.76 20.40
C ASP A 501 5.79 27.04 20.10
N LYS A 502 6.66 26.06 20.37
CA LYS A 502 8.09 26.15 20.04
C LYS A 502 8.32 26.15 18.54
N THR A 503 7.65 25.28 17.80
CA THR A 503 7.69 25.28 16.33
C THR A 503 7.25 26.63 15.77
N ALA A 504 6.15 27.21 16.26
CA ALA A 504 5.68 28.51 15.82
C ALA A 504 6.73 29.62 16.05
N ALA A 505 7.45 29.58 17.18
CA ALA A 505 8.53 30.52 17.45
C ALA A 505 9.74 30.34 16.52
N GLU A 506 10.13 29.10 16.23
CA GLU A 506 11.20 28.77 15.27
C GLU A 506 10.85 29.24 13.85
N ILE A 507 9.61 28.97 13.41
CA ILE A 507 9.09 29.42 12.12
C ILE A 507 9.06 30.95 12.04
N ALA A 508 8.65 31.64 13.11
CA ALA A 508 8.66 33.09 13.17
C ALA A 508 10.09 33.66 13.04
N LEU A 509 11.08 33.01 13.65
CA LEU A 509 12.49 33.35 13.49
C LEU A 509 12.97 33.16 12.05
N LEU A 510 12.66 32.00 11.45
CA LEU A 510 12.98 31.72 10.05
C LEU A 510 12.35 32.76 9.11
N ASN A 511 11.09 33.12 9.37
CA ASN A 511 10.39 34.17 8.65
C ASN A 511 11.13 35.51 8.74
N MET A 512 11.51 35.96 9.94
CA MET A 512 12.25 37.22 10.10
C MET A 512 13.58 37.24 9.36
N VAL A 513 14.29 36.10 9.32
CA VAL A 513 15.57 35.99 8.62
C VAL A 513 15.38 36.01 7.10
N LEU A 514 14.33 35.35 6.60
CA LEU A 514 14.12 35.13 5.17
C LEU A 514 13.24 36.18 4.48
N MET A 515 12.38 36.90 5.20
CA MET A 515 11.31 37.74 4.63
C MET A 515 11.77 38.83 3.66
N ASP A 516 13.00 39.32 3.81
CA ASP A 516 13.61 40.39 2.99
C ASP A 516 14.68 39.87 2.01
N GLN A 517 14.89 38.55 1.93
CA GLN A 517 15.85 37.94 1.00
C GLN A 517 15.19 37.65 -0.36
N ASP A 518 15.99 37.61 -1.43
CA ASP A 518 15.50 37.12 -2.72
C ASP A 518 15.35 35.59 -2.68
N LEU A 519 14.10 35.15 -2.68
CA LEU A 519 13.68 33.74 -2.65
C LEU A 519 12.87 33.37 -3.90
N SER A 520 12.98 34.15 -4.97
CA SER A 520 12.11 34.06 -6.15
C SER A 520 12.12 32.67 -6.82
N GLY A 521 13.23 31.94 -6.74
CA GLY A 521 13.36 30.57 -7.25
C GLY A 521 13.17 29.46 -6.21
N LEU A 522 12.76 29.79 -4.98
CA LEU A 522 12.52 28.84 -3.90
C LEU A 522 11.05 28.84 -3.46
N PRO A 523 10.19 28.00 -4.05
CA PRO A 523 8.80 27.90 -3.64
C PRO A 523 8.55 27.03 -2.40
N LEU A 524 9.46 26.10 -2.06
CA LEU A 524 9.22 25.14 -0.98
C LEU A 524 10.45 24.93 -0.09
N ILE A 525 10.23 24.99 1.22
CA ILE A 525 11.19 24.63 2.27
C ILE A 525 10.62 23.46 3.08
N ILE A 526 11.44 22.45 3.34
CA ILE A 526 11.10 21.31 4.20
C ILE A 526 11.97 21.38 5.45
N LEU A 527 11.36 21.34 6.64
CA LEU A 527 12.09 21.13 7.89
C LEU A 527 12.10 19.64 8.23
N ALA A 528 13.28 19.07 8.48
CA ALA A 528 13.43 17.65 8.77
C ALA A 528 14.44 17.41 9.90
N ASP A 529 14.36 16.23 10.55
CA ASP A 529 15.34 15.82 11.57
C ASP A 529 16.70 15.43 10.97
N ASP A 530 16.74 15.06 9.69
CA ASP A 530 17.95 14.68 8.95
C ASP A 530 17.80 15.19 7.51
N SER A 531 18.46 16.31 7.24
CA SER A 531 18.43 16.97 5.94
C SER A 531 19.15 16.17 4.85
N ILE A 532 20.22 15.45 5.21
CA ILE A 532 21.04 14.66 4.29
C ILE A 532 20.23 13.47 3.78
N PHE A 533 19.62 12.71 4.69
CA PHE A 533 18.77 11.58 4.33
C PHE A 533 17.57 12.03 3.50
N THR A 534 16.87 13.07 3.95
CA THR A 534 15.65 13.57 3.30
C THR A 534 15.93 14.04 1.86
N ALA A 535 17.06 14.71 1.63
CA ALA A 535 17.44 15.20 0.31
C ALA A 535 18.17 14.17 -0.58
N ALA A 536 18.48 12.97 -0.07
CA ALA A 536 19.29 12.00 -0.81
C ALA A 536 18.59 11.43 -2.05
N THR A 537 17.27 11.24 -1.99
CA THR A 537 16.46 10.71 -3.10
C THR A 537 15.07 11.35 -3.10
N ILE A 538 14.41 11.37 -4.25
CA ILE A 538 13.02 11.85 -4.37
C ILE A 538 12.07 11.03 -3.47
N ASP A 539 12.32 9.73 -3.34
CA ASP A 539 11.55 8.83 -2.48
C ASP A 539 11.70 9.17 -0.99
N ASN A 540 12.91 9.56 -0.55
CA ASN A 540 13.13 10.07 0.81
C ASN A 540 12.41 11.40 1.03
N LEU A 541 12.49 12.31 0.06
CA LEU A 541 11.83 13.61 0.15
C LEU A 541 10.32 13.45 0.34
N VAL A 542 9.64 12.71 -0.54
CA VAL A 542 8.18 12.57 -0.47
C VAL A 542 7.76 11.73 0.73
N TRP A 543 8.53 10.70 1.10
CA TRP A 543 8.24 9.89 2.28
C TRP A 543 8.28 10.73 3.56
N VAL A 544 9.41 11.39 3.84
CA VAL A 544 9.56 12.22 5.05
C VAL A 544 8.52 13.32 5.06
N THR A 545 8.38 14.06 3.96
CA THR A 545 7.52 15.25 3.90
C THR A 545 6.06 14.92 4.16
N PHE A 546 5.49 13.93 3.48
CA PHE A 546 4.05 13.73 3.47
C PHE A 546 3.56 12.69 4.49
N THR A 547 4.44 11.84 5.02
CA THR A 547 4.07 10.91 6.12
C THR A 547 4.17 11.56 7.50
N ARG A 548 5.04 12.56 7.69
CA ARG A 548 5.29 13.22 9.00
C ARG A 548 4.61 14.58 9.18
N SER A 549 3.76 14.98 8.25
CA SER A 549 3.06 16.26 8.33
C SER A 549 1.55 16.11 8.17
N ASN A 550 0.82 16.87 8.99
CA ASN A 550 -0.60 17.12 8.90
C ASN A 550 -0.79 18.53 8.31
N PRO A 551 -1.35 18.66 7.09
CA PRO A 551 -1.29 19.91 6.32
C PRO A 551 -1.60 21.19 7.09
N ALA A 552 -2.73 21.27 7.78
CA ALA A 552 -3.19 22.46 8.47
C ALA A 552 -2.38 22.81 9.73
N ALA A 553 -1.68 21.85 10.33
CA ALA A 553 -0.88 22.05 11.53
C ALA A 553 0.60 22.34 11.21
N ASP A 554 1.10 21.76 10.11
CA ASP A 554 2.52 21.71 9.79
C ASP A 554 2.92 22.52 8.54
N ILE A 555 1.96 23.15 7.84
CA ILE A 555 2.26 24.10 6.76
C ILE A 555 2.31 25.52 7.31
N TYR A 556 3.42 26.19 6.98
CA TYR A 556 3.66 27.61 7.23
C TYR A 556 4.14 28.28 5.95
N GLY A 557 4.46 29.57 6.01
CA GLY A 557 5.02 30.27 4.86
C GLY A 557 5.79 31.51 5.25
N ILE A 558 6.73 31.89 4.40
CA ILE A 558 7.42 33.16 4.52
C ILE A 558 6.47 34.28 4.08
N ASN A 559 6.29 35.29 4.92
CA ASN A 559 5.29 36.34 4.75
C ASN A 559 3.89 35.77 4.51
N ASP A 560 3.47 34.80 5.34
CA ASP A 560 2.14 34.22 5.29
C ASP A 560 1.04 35.19 5.77
N PHE A 561 -0.18 34.91 5.35
CA PHE A 561 -1.35 35.72 5.66
C PHE A 561 -2.63 34.90 5.62
N SER A 562 -3.69 35.44 6.21
CA SER A 562 -5.04 34.91 6.09
C SER A 562 -6.03 36.02 5.79
N ILE A 563 -6.67 35.96 4.63
CA ILE A 563 -7.68 36.95 4.18
C ILE A 563 -8.92 36.18 3.75
N ASN A 564 -10.09 36.55 4.25
CA ASN A 564 -11.36 35.87 3.94
C ASN A 564 -11.32 34.35 4.15
N LYS A 565 -10.64 33.89 5.21
CA LYS A 565 -10.39 32.47 5.52
C LYS A 565 -9.57 31.71 4.47
N HIS A 566 -8.95 32.42 3.53
CA HIS A 566 -7.95 31.85 2.63
C HIS A 566 -6.56 32.13 3.20
N TRP A 567 -5.79 31.06 3.40
CA TRP A 567 -4.39 31.14 3.78
C TRP A 567 -3.51 31.16 2.53
N GLY A 568 -2.44 31.93 2.55
CA GLY A 568 -1.42 31.94 1.51
C GLY A 568 -0.12 32.58 2.02
N CYS A 569 0.93 32.53 1.22
CA CYS A 569 2.22 33.16 1.54
C CYS A 569 2.87 33.83 0.33
N LYS A 570 3.67 34.87 0.57
CA LYS A 570 4.35 35.64 -0.49
C LYS A 570 5.74 35.09 -0.83
N GLY A 571 6.38 34.40 0.11
CA GLY A 571 7.64 33.70 -0.10
C GLY A 571 7.43 32.18 -0.18
N PRO A 572 8.48 31.38 0.09
CA PRO A 572 8.38 29.92 0.13
C PRO A 572 7.34 29.44 1.14
N MET A 573 6.60 28.40 0.75
CA MET A 573 5.83 27.58 1.69
C MET A 573 6.82 26.71 2.49
N ILE A 574 6.53 26.51 3.77
CA ILE A 574 7.33 25.66 4.67
C ILE A 574 6.46 24.47 5.09
N ILE A 575 7.00 23.26 5.03
CA ILE A 575 6.38 22.07 5.60
C ILE A 575 7.28 21.56 6.74
N ASP A 576 6.74 21.51 7.96
CA ASP A 576 7.42 20.88 9.10
C ASP A 576 7.23 19.37 9.06
N ALA A 577 8.25 18.66 8.57
CA ALA A 577 8.29 17.21 8.47
C ALA A 577 9.12 16.55 9.59
N ARG A 578 9.45 17.28 10.66
CA ARG A 578 10.12 16.70 11.82
C ARG A 578 9.23 15.70 12.53
N LYS A 579 9.84 14.72 13.20
CA LYS A 579 9.15 13.70 13.99
C LYS A 579 8.47 14.33 15.21
N LYS A 580 7.16 14.13 15.37
CA LYS A 580 6.42 14.53 16.57
C LYS A 580 6.33 13.37 17.58
N PRO A 581 6.20 13.64 18.89
CA PRO A 581 6.21 12.60 19.94
C PRO A 581 5.11 11.55 19.81
N HIS A 582 3.98 11.88 19.19
CA HIS A 582 2.85 10.97 18.97
C HIS A 582 2.98 10.11 17.71
N HIS A 583 3.97 10.39 16.85
CA HIS A 583 4.19 9.58 15.66
C HIS A 583 4.57 8.14 16.02
N ALA A 584 4.08 7.22 15.22
CA ALA A 584 4.52 5.85 15.26
C ALA A 584 6.05 5.74 15.06
N PRO A 585 6.73 4.80 15.75
CA PRO A 585 8.13 4.52 15.49
C PRO A 585 8.34 4.03 14.05
N GLU A 586 9.52 4.30 13.49
CA GLU A 586 9.92 3.84 12.16
C GLU A 586 10.31 2.37 12.15
N LEU A 587 10.20 1.76 10.97
CA LEU A 587 10.72 0.42 10.74
C LEU A 587 12.23 0.49 10.51
N ILE A 588 12.97 0.04 11.52
CA ILE A 588 14.42 0.01 11.53
C ILE A 588 14.87 -1.46 11.39
N LYS A 589 15.73 -1.72 10.40
CA LYS A 589 16.35 -3.03 10.18
C LYS A 589 17.26 -3.39 11.37
N ASP A 590 17.28 -4.66 11.76
CA ASP A 590 18.14 -5.11 12.85
C ASP A 590 19.60 -5.26 12.39
N GLY A 591 20.53 -4.54 13.04
CA GLY A 591 21.92 -4.49 12.61
C GLY A 591 22.67 -5.83 12.71
N ALA A 592 22.30 -6.71 13.64
CA ALA A 592 22.92 -8.03 13.76
C ALA A 592 22.43 -8.98 12.65
N ILE A 593 21.15 -8.88 12.30
CA ILE A 593 20.59 -9.60 11.16
C ILE A 593 21.20 -9.10 9.85
N GLU A 594 21.31 -7.78 9.64
CA GLU A 594 21.94 -7.22 8.43
C GLU A 594 23.39 -7.69 8.27
N ALA A 595 24.18 -7.76 9.35
CA ALA A 595 25.54 -8.30 9.31
C ALA A 595 25.57 -9.78 8.90
N LYS A 596 24.62 -10.59 9.37
CA LYS A 596 24.48 -11.99 8.96
C LYS A 596 24.14 -12.11 7.47
N LEU A 597 23.28 -11.23 6.95
CA LEU A 597 22.95 -11.20 5.52
C LEU A 597 24.16 -10.86 4.64
N GLU A 598 25.05 -9.98 5.11
CA GLU A 598 26.32 -9.72 4.42
C GLU A 598 27.19 -10.97 4.33
N GLU A 599 27.26 -11.78 5.39
CA GLU A 599 27.97 -13.06 5.36
C GLU A 599 27.33 -14.04 4.36
N MET A 600 25.99 -14.13 4.34
CA MET A 600 25.26 -14.97 3.38
C MET A 600 25.45 -14.51 1.92
N ALA A 601 25.81 -13.24 1.70
CA ALA A 601 26.06 -12.67 0.38
C ALA A 601 27.50 -12.89 -0.12
N GLN A 602 28.42 -13.37 0.72
CA GLN A 602 29.81 -13.69 0.34
C GLN A 602 29.89 -14.97 -0.50
N GLU A 603 31.04 -15.18 -1.15
CA GLU A 603 31.28 -16.36 -1.99
C GLU A 603 31.04 -17.66 -1.20
N GLY A 604 30.17 -18.53 -1.75
CA GLY A 604 29.76 -19.77 -1.10
C GLY A 604 28.51 -19.65 -0.21
N GLY A 605 28.03 -18.43 0.07
CA GLY A 605 26.80 -18.19 0.81
C GLY A 605 25.53 -18.33 -0.05
N ALA A 606 24.38 -18.53 0.59
CA ALA A 606 23.10 -18.76 -0.09
C ALA A 606 22.58 -17.57 -0.90
N LEU A 607 23.07 -16.36 -0.62
CA LEU A 607 22.69 -15.12 -1.31
C LEU A 607 23.79 -14.61 -2.25
N TYR A 608 24.85 -15.39 -2.46
CA TYR A 608 25.97 -15.01 -3.30
C TYR A 608 25.52 -14.66 -4.73
N GLY A 609 25.97 -13.51 -5.23
CA GLY A 609 25.67 -13.04 -6.59
C GLY A 609 24.29 -12.40 -6.77
N LEU A 610 23.45 -12.32 -5.73
CA LEU A 610 22.14 -11.66 -5.81
C LEU A 610 22.22 -10.13 -5.69
N PHE A 611 23.22 -9.61 -4.98
CA PHE A 611 23.32 -8.20 -4.60
C PHE A 611 24.44 -7.43 -5.30
N ASN A 612 25.23 -8.10 -6.14
CA ASN A 612 26.37 -7.51 -6.87
C ASN A 612 25.96 -7.01 -8.27
N ARG A 613 24.98 -6.09 -8.35
CA ARG A 613 24.61 -5.43 -9.61
C ARG A 613 24.50 -3.93 -9.48
#